data_AF-A0A520IGE3-F1
#
_entry.id   AF-A0A520IGE3-F1
#
_cell.length_a   1.000
_cell.length_b   1.000
_cell.length_c   1.000
_cell.angle_alpha   90.00
_cell.angle_beta   90.00
_cell.angle_gamma   90.00
#
_symmetry.space_group_name_H-M   'P 1'
#
loop_
_entity.id
_entity.type
_entity.pdbx_description
1 polymer ?
#
loop_
_entity_poly.entity_id
_entity_poly.type
_entity_poly.pdbx_seq_one_letter_code
_entity_poly.pdbx_strand_id
1 'polypeptide(L)'
;MTYQEYNQRLSQLEERFQIEKDALVVECALANNPYQVGDVFTDYNGSIRIESIRPYRAHQLPTCAFYGLVLTNDESPDKTQTRREAYQINDVGHNPL
;
A
#
# COMPACT_ATOMS: atom_id res chain seq x y z
N MET A 1 26.62 3.42 32.29
CA MET A 1 25.42 2.82 31.68
C MET A 1 25.35 1.38 32.13
N THR A 2 24.28 0.99 32.82
CA THR A 2 24.01 -0.40 33.19
C THR A 2 23.47 -1.17 31.98
N TYR A 3 23.43 -2.50 32.08
CA TYR A 3 22.84 -3.33 31.02
C TYR A 3 21.34 -3.03 30.81
N GLN A 4 20.63 -2.74 31.90
CA GLN A 4 19.22 -2.35 31.84
C GLN A 4 19.04 -1.00 31.13
N GLU A 5 19.87 0.00 31.46
CA GLU A 5 19.85 1.31 30.79
C GLU A 5 20.22 1.19 29.31
N TYR A 6 21.16 0.30 28.96
CA TYR A 6 21.53 0.01 27.57
C TYR A 6 20.34 -0.54 26.78
N ASN A 7 19.69 -1.60 27.29
CA ASN A 7 18.56 -2.24 26.60
C ASN A 7 17.38 -1.28 26.42
N GLN A 8 17.10 -0.46 27.43
CA GLN A 8 16.05 0.55 27.33
C GLN A 8 16.37 1.58 26.23
N ARG A 9 17.60 2.09 26.19
CA ARG A 9 18.03 3.06 25.16
C ARG A 9 18.04 2.44 23.77
N LEU A 10 18.44 1.17 23.64
CA LEU A 10 18.41 0.44 22.38
C LEU A 10 16.98 0.30 21.86
N SER A 11 16.05 -0.17 22.70
CA SER A 11 14.64 -0.31 22.32
C SER A 11 14.01 1.02 21.89
N GLN A 12 14.30 2.12 22.60
CA GLN A 12 13.85 3.45 22.21
C GLN A 12 14.44 3.92 20.87
N LEU A 13 15.70 3.58 20.59
CA LEU A 13 16.33 3.90 19.31
C LEU A 13 15.67 3.12 18.17
N GLU A 14 15.42 1.83 18.36
CA GLU A 14 14.76 0.96 17.38
C GLU A 14 13.33 1.41 17.09
N GLU A 15 12.57 1.78 18.13
CA GLU A 15 11.21 2.30 17.99
C GLU A 15 11.18 3.59 17.17
N ARG A 16 12.04 4.57 17.51
CA ARG A 16 12.13 5.83 16.72
C ARG A 16 12.53 5.57 15.28
N PHE A 17 13.53 4.72 15.06
CA PHE A 17 13.98 4.37 13.72
C PHE A 17 12.85 3.72 12.91
N GLN A 18 12.07 2.84 13.53
CA GLN A 18 10.93 2.19 12.87
C GLN A 18 9.84 3.21 12.51
N ILE A 19 9.51 4.13 13.43
CA ILE A 19 8.53 5.21 13.18
C ILE A 19 8.97 6.10 12.02
N GLU A 20 10.23 6.55 12.03
CA GLU A 20 10.78 7.41 10.96
C GLU A 20 10.80 6.67 9.62
N LYS A 21 11.19 5.39 9.62
CA LYS A 21 11.18 4.55 8.42
C LYS A 21 9.77 4.35 7.87
N ASP A 22 8.78 4.16 8.74
CA ASP A 22 7.38 3.99 8.32
C ASP A 22 6.80 5.30 7.78
N ALA A 23 7.13 6.45 8.39
CA ALA A 23 6.77 7.76 7.87
C ALA A 23 7.33 8.00 6.45
N LEU A 24 8.60 7.69 6.21
CA LEU A 24 9.22 7.79 4.88
C LEU A 24 8.52 6.90 3.84
N VAL A 25 8.08 5.71 4.24
CA VAL A 25 7.34 4.82 3.35
C VAL A 25 5.96 5.37 3.02
N VAL A 26 5.25 5.93 4.00
CA VAL A 26 3.96 6.58 3.78
C VAL A 26 4.11 7.74 2.79
N GLU A 27 5.09 8.63 3.02
CA GLU A 27 5.35 9.79 2.17
C GLU A 27 5.68 9.36 0.74
N CYS A 28 6.62 8.43 0.58
CA CYS A 28 7.04 7.95 -0.74
C CYS A 28 5.91 7.24 -1.49
N ALA A 29 5.16 6.35 -0.82
CA ALA A 29 4.06 5.63 -1.45
C ALA A 29 2.96 6.57 -1.93
N LEU A 30 2.53 7.52 -1.09
CA LEU A 30 1.47 8.46 -1.44
C LEU A 30 1.90 9.46 -2.50
N ALA A 31 3.14 9.96 -2.45
CA ALA A 31 3.66 10.90 -3.45
C ALA A 31 3.78 10.30 -4.86
N ASN A 32 3.99 8.98 -4.95
CA ASN A 32 4.12 8.25 -6.21
C ASN A 32 2.86 7.45 -6.59
N ASN A 33 1.74 7.68 -5.91
CA ASN A 33 0.47 7.04 -6.24
C ASN A 33 -0.32 7.92 -7.24
N PRO A 34 -0.57 7.44 -8.47
CA PRO A 34 -1.30 8.22 -9.48
C PRO A 34 -2.83 8.12 -9.34
N TYR A 35 -3.33 7.25 -8.45
CA TYR A 35 -4.75 6.93 -8.32
C TYR A 35 -5.44 7.64 -7.17
N GLN A 36 -6.74 7.85 -7.30
CA GLN A 36 -7.64 8.34 -6.26
C GLN A 36 -8.84 7.38 -6.06
N VAL A 37 -9.59 7.58 -4.97
CA VAL A 37 -10.82 6.82 -4.73
C VAL A 37 -11.82 7.08 -5.88
N GLY A 38 -12.41 5.99 -6.39
CA GLY A 38 -13.31 5.99 -7.54
C GLY A 38 -12.63 5.60 -8.85
N ASP A 39 -11.31 5.71 -8.95
CA ASP A 39 -10.58 5.28 -10.15
C ASP A 39 -10.65 3.75 -10.33
N VAL A 40 -10.40 3.31 -11.56
CA VAL A 40 -10.23 1.89 -11.88
C VAL A 40 -8.74 1.55 -11.86
N PHE A 41 -8.39 0.56 -11.05
CA PHE A 41 -7.04 -0.02 -11.00
C PHE A 41 -7.06 -1.43 -11.57
N THR A 42 -6.07 -1.77 -12.40
CA THR A 42 -5.96 -3.09 -13.02
C THR A 42 -4.61 -3.71 -12.70
N ASP A 43 -4.62 -4.85 -12.01
CA ASP A 43 -3.46 -5.72 -11.87
C ASP A 43 -3.63 -7.01 -12.70
N TYR A 44 -2.67 -7.92 -12.59
CA TYR A 44 -2.71 -9.22 -13.27
C TYR A 44 -3.89 -10.12 -12.86
N ASN A 45 -4.57 -9.84 -11.75
CA ASN A 45 -5.76 -10.57 -11.28
C ASN A 45 -7.08 -9.92 -11.73
N GLY A 46 -7.02 -8.78 -12.44
CA GLY A 46 -8.18 -8.08 -12.98
C GLY A 46 -8.35 -6.67 -12.40
N SER A 47 -9.52 -6.09 -12.62
CA SER A 47 -9.79 -4.68 -12.30
C SER A 47 -10.58 -4.51 -11.00
N ILE A 48 -10.31 -3.43 -10.28
CA ILE A 48 -11.12 -2.96 -9.16
C ILE A 48 -11.50 -1.49 -9.33
N ARG A 49 -12.66 -1.08 -8.84
CA ARG A 49 -12.98 0.33 -8.56
C ARG A 49 -12.55 0.65 -7.14
N ILE A 50 -11.60 1.57 -6.99
CA ILE A 50 -10.97 1.89 -5.70
C ILE A 50 -11.99 2.51 -4.75
N GLU A 51 -12.14 1.93 -3.55
CA GLU A 51 -12.95 2.48 -2.45
C GLU A 51 -12.05 3.10 -1.36
N SER A 52 -10.84 2.58 -1.18
CA SER A 52 -9.84 3.18 -0.28
C SER A 52 -8.41 2.90 -0.73
N ILE A 53 -7.52 3.82 -0.37
CA ILE A 53 -6.09 3.75 -0.65
C ILE A 53 -5.35 3.82 0.67
N ARG A 54 -4.37 2.94 0.87
CA ARG A 54 -3.46 3.03 2.01
C ARG A 54 -2.02 2.83 1.57
N PRO A 55 -1.06 3.52 2.20
CA PRO A 55 0.35 3.19 2.04
C PRO A 55 0.62 1.77 2.55
N TYR A 56 1.53 1.08 1.88
CA TYR A 56 1.91 -0.29 2.17
C TYR A 56 3.41 -0.49 1.88
N ARG A 57 3.97 -1.60 2.37
CA ARG A 57 5.36 -1.98 2.13
C ARG A 57 5.40 -3.40 1.57
N ALA A 58 5.63 -3.54 0.27
CA ALA A 58 5.83 -4.82 -0.38
C ALA A 58 7.34 -5.09 -0.54
N HIS A 59 7.86 -6.19 0.01
CA HIS A 59 9.28 -6.55 -0.08
C HIS A 59 10.26 -5.41 0.24
N GLN A 60 9.94 -4.58 1.24
CA GLN A 60 10.67 -3.37 1.65
C GLN A 60 10.57 -2.14 0.73
N LEU A 61 9.86 -2.23 -0.40
CA LEU A 61 9.58 -1.10 -1.26
C LEU A 61 8.27 -0.39 -0.84
N PRO A 62 8.27 0.96 -0.79
CA PRO A 62 7.05 1.72 -0.56
C PRO A 62 6.11 1.57 -1.77
N THR A 63 4.83 1.28 -1.51
CA THR A 63 3.81 1.08 -2.53
C THR A 63 2.44 1.43 -1.94
N CYS A 64 1.44 1.73 -2.77
CA CYS A 64 0.06 1.76 -2.29
C CYS A 64 -0.60 0.38 -2.38
N ALA A 65 -1.49 0.12 -1.43
CA ALA A 65 -2.50 -0.93 -1.51
C ALA A 65 -3.87 -0.28 -1.72
N PHE A 66 -4.61 -0.81 -2.68
CA PHE A 66 -5.92 -0.37 -3.09
C PHE A 66 -6.93 -1.41 -2.64
N TYR A 67 -7.99 -0.98 -1.97
CA TYR A 67 -9.12 -1.85 -1.64
C TYR A 67 -10.34 -1.34 -2.39
N GLY A 68 -11.05 -2.25 -3.05
CA GLY A 68 -12.15 -1.86 -3.90
C GLY A 68 -12.97 -3.01 -4.45
N LEU A 69 -14.01 -2.63 -5.20
CA LEU A 69 -15.00 -3.52 -5.79
C LEU A 69 -14.45 -4.13 -7.08
N VAL A 70 -14.47 -5.45 -7.19
CA VAL A 70 -14.02 -6.18 -8.38
C VAL A 70 -14.96 -5.89 -9.55
N LEU A 71 -14.37 -5.59 -10.70
CA LEU A 71 -15.08 -5.30 -11.93
C LEU A 71 -14.96 -6.46 -12.92
N THR A 72 -16.01 -6.68 -13.70
CA THR A 72 -16.00 -7.53 -14.89
C THR A 72 -15.43 -6.80 -16.10
N ASN A 73 -15.28 -7.51 -17.22
CA ASN A 73 -14.70 -6.96 -18.47
C ASN A 73 -15.49 -5.79 -19.08
N ASP A 74 -16.74 -5.58 -18.66
CA ASP A 74 -17.61 -4.47 -19.04
C ASP A 74 -17.61 -3.33 -18.00
N GLU A 75 -16.65 -3.35 -17.06
CA GLU A 75 -16.48 -2.37 -15.98
C GLU A 75 -17.65 -2.28 -14.98
N SER A 76 -18.58 -3.24 -15.04
CA SER A 76 -19.64 -3.41 -14.04
C SER A 76 -19.14 -4.22 -12.83
N PRO A 77 -19.72 -4.04 -11.64
CA PRO A 77 -19.41 -4.90 -10.50
C PRO A 77 -19.73 -6.36 -10.81
N ASP A 78 -18.93 -7.28 -10.28
CA ASP A 78 -19.30 -8.69 -10.33
C ASP A 78 -20.63 -8.95 -9.56
N LYS A 79 -21.30 -10.05 -9.89
CA LYS A 79 -22.64 -10.36 -9.33
C LYS A 79 -22.64 -10.45 -7.80
N THR A 80 -21.51 -10.85 -7.21
CA THR A 80 -21.32 -11.00 -5.77
C THR A 80 -20.86 -9.71 -5.09
N GLN A 81 -20.57 -8.65 -5.84
CA GLN A 81 -19.99 -7.40 -5.36
C GLN A 81 -18.75 -7.63 -4.49
N THR A 82 -17.88 -8.52 -4.96
CA THR A 82 -16.65 -8.94 -4.30
C THR A 82 -15.74 -7.75 -4.15
N ARG A 83 -15.12 -7.62 -2.97
CA ARG A 83 -14.05 -6.65 -2.74
C ARG A 83 -12.74 -7.38 -2.53
N ARG A 84 -11.66 -6.77 -3.00
CA ARG A 84 -10.32 -7.30 -2.78
C ARG A 84 -9.30 -6.19 -2.60
N GLU A 85 -8.15 -6.58 -2.09
CA GLU A 85 -6.96 -5.77 -2.14
C GLU A 85 -6.22 -6.00 -3.45
N ALA A 86 -5.62 -4.93 -3.96
CA ALA A 86 -4.74 -4.90 -5.10
C ALA A 86 -3.53 -4.01 -4.76
N TYR A 87 -2.36 -4.32 -5.29
CA TYR A 87 -1.11 -3.65 -4.89
C TYR A 87 -0.52 -2.91 -6.08
N GLN A 88 -0.15 -1.65 -5.89
CA GLN A 88 0.38 -0.79 -6.95
C GLN A 88 1.63 -1.38 -7.65
N ILE A 89 2.45 -2.16 -6.95
CA ILE A 89 3.58 -2.86 -7.58
C ILE A 89 3.17 -3.84 -8.69
N ASN A 90 1.90 -4.23 -8.75
CA ASN A 90 1.34 -5.16 -9.74
C ASN A 90 0.57 -4.45 -10.86
N ASP A 91 0.63 -3.12 -10.91
CA ASP A 91 -0.06 -2.30 -11.90
C ASP A 91 0.38 -2.66 -13.33
N VAL A 92 -0.61 -2.87 -14.21
CA VAL A 92 -0.39 -3.21 -15.62
C VAL A 92 -0.49 -1.96 -16.52
N GLY A 93 -1.12 -0.88 -16.05
CA GLY A 93 -1.32 0.36 -16.80
C GLY A 93 -0.28 1.44 -16.52
N HIS A 94 0.39 1.37 -15.36
CA HIS A 94 1.48 2.25 -14.98
C HIS A 94 2.69 1.39 -14.62
N ASN A 95 3.70 1.35 -15.49
CA ASN A 95 4.96 0.69 -15.19
C ASN A 95 5.78 1.60 -14.25
N PRO A 96 5.92 1.30 -12.94
CA PRO A 96 6.55 2.25 -12.03
C PRO A 96 8.08 2.13 -12.01
N LEU A 97 8.68 1.20 -12.76
CA LEU A 97 10.12 0.95 -12.82
C LEU A 97 10.56 0.49 -14.22
#